data_AF-A0A376H3F6-F1
#
_entry.id   AF-A0A376H3F6-F1
#
_cell.length_a   1.000
_cell.length_b   1.000
_cell.length_c   1.000
_cell.angle_alpha   90.00
_cell.angle_beta   90.00
_cell.angle_gamma   90.00
#
_symmetry.space_group_name_H-M   'P 1'
#
loop_
_entity.id
_entity.type
_entity.pdbx_description
1 polymer ?
#
loop_
_entity_poly.entity_id
_entity_poly.type
_entity_poly.pdbx_seq_one_letter_code
_entity_poly.pdbx_strand_id
1 'polypeptide(L)'
;MEAYKKILNHIETEVIDLSYSISFKAEQENVYSPRIADLILRSGSLLESIIKEKYGKTDIKYDEDCIIAKLDLENKVVIVTFLDYEFPKKIFTPFKKNQERLNKTFTNKHVKGNRQYSWNNAYQSLRHQFLQMMSEYGNLKYLFEILSAIAVLLPEGSILFSNVEQNKDGTYTGWNHNTSNGFAIRKSFNTNGEIK
;
A
#
# COMPACT_ATOMS: atom_id res chain seq x y z
N MET A 1 -17.57 -3.62 6.40
CA MET A 1 -16.49 -2.66 6.78
C MET A 1 -15.76 -2.91 8.10
N GLU A 2 -16.41 -2.97 9.27
CA GLU A 2 -15.69 -3.08 10.57
C GLU A 2 -14.79 -4.33 10.67
N ALA A 3 -15.26 -5.47 10.14
CA ALA A 3 -14.44 -6.68 10.08
C ALA A 3 -13.13 -6.49 9.30
N TYR A 4 -13.15 -5.73 8.20
CA TYR A 4 -11.94 -5.43 7.43
C TYR A 4 -10.96 -4.53 8.19
N LYS A 5 -11.47 -3.55 8.97
CA LYS A 5 -10.61 -2.73 9.84
C LYS A 5 -9.88 -3.60 10.87
N LYS A 6 -10.55 -4.61 11.44
CA LYS A 6 -9.91 -5.56 12.38
C LYS A 6 -8.83 -6.41 11.71
N ILE A 7 -9.07 -6.90 10.50
CA ILE A 7 -8.07 -7.66 9.74
C ILE A 7 -6.86 -6.77 9.40
N LEU A 8 -7.11 -5.53 8.97
CA LEU A 8 -6.04 -4.57 8.69
C LEU A 8 -5.20 -4.30 9.93
N ASN A 9 -5.82 -4.02 11.07
CA ASN A 9 -5.12 -3.79 12.34
C ASN A 9 -4.20 -4.98 12.70
N HIS A 10 -4.65 -6.21 12.50
CA HIS A 10 -3.82 -7.39 12.75
C HIS A 10 -2.61 -7.44 11.82
N ILE A 11 -2.82 -7.23 10.51
CA ILE A 11 -1.73 -7.17 9.52
C ILE A 11 -0.73 -6.06 9.89
N GLU A 12 -1.20 -4.86 10.20
CA GLU A 12 -0.35 -3.72 10.54
C GLU A 12 0.41 -3.93 11.86
N THR A 13 -0.18 -4.65 12.82
CA THR A 13 0.54 -5.07 14.04
C THR A 13 1.69 -6.01 13.69
N GLU A 14 1.49 -6.98 12.79
CA GLU A 14 2.58 -7.87 12.35
C GLU A 14 3.69 -7.13 11.60
N VAL A 15 3.36 -6.00 10.93
CA VAL A 15 4.34 -5.11 10.29
C VAL A 15 5.13 -4.33 11.33
N ILE A 16 4.49 -3.87 12.40
CA ILE A 16 5.19 -3.26 13.54
C ILE A 16 6.11 -4.29 14.21
N ASP A 17 5.64 -5.52 14.42
CA ASP A 17 6.48 -6.60 14.95
C ASP A 17 7.69 -6.89 14.04
N LEU A 18 7.54 -6.70 12.73
CA LEU A 18 8.62 -6.84 11.76
C LEU A 18 9.69 -5.75 11.92
N SER A 19 9.33 -4.52 12.34
CA SER A 19 10.28 -3.41 12.52
C SER A 19 11.32 -3.70 13.62
N TYR A 20 10.97 -4.52 14.62
CA TYR A 20 11.91 -5.00 15.64
C TYR A 20 12.95 -6.00 15.10
N SER A 21 12.65 -6.67 13.99
CA SER A 21 13.56 -7.66 13.38
C SER A 21 14.36 -7.08 12.22
N ILE A 22 13.80 -6.12 11.48
CA ILE A 22 14.39 -5.50 10.30
C ILE A 22 14.15 -4.00 10.40
N SER A 23 15.22 -3.20 10.46
CA SER A 23 15.09 -1.74 10.45
C SER A 23 14.52 -1.25 9.12
N PHE A 24 13.50 -0.39 9.14
CA PHE A 24 12.90 0.14 7.91
C PHE A 24 13.67 1.35 7.39
N LYS A 25 14.95 1.16 7.07
CA LYS A 25 15.87 2.16 6.47
C LYS A 25 16.07 1.91 4.99
N ALA A 26 16.49 2.95 4.25
CA ALA A 26 16.61 2.90 2.78
C ALA A 26 17.36 1.66 2.26
N GLU A 27 18.40 1.22 2.97
CA GLU A 27 19.23 0.07 2.61
C GLU A 27 18.48 -1.27 2.72
N GLN A 28 17.41 -1.32 3.51
CA GLN A 28 16.60 -2.51 3.77
C GLN A 28 15.31 -2.54 2.94
N GLU A 29 15.03 -1.53 2.10
CA GLU A 29 13.79 -1.40 1.32
C GLU A 29 13.47 -2.68 0.51
N ASN A 30 14.51 -3.32 -0.04
CA ASN A 30 14.38 -4.52 -0.89
C ASN A 30 14.65 -5.83 -0.12
N VAL A 31 14.75 -5.81 1.21
CA VAL A 31 14.84 -7.04 2.00
C VAL A 31 13.55 -7.83 1.82
N TYR A 32 13.71 -9.09 1.45
CA TYR A 32 12.61 -10.01 1.20
C TYR A 32 12.63 -11.17 2.18
N SER A 33 11.46 -11.74 2.43
CA SER A 33 11.33 -12.99 3.18
C SER A 33 9.98 -13.65 2.87
N PRO A 34 9.85 -14.96 3.15
CA PRO A 34 8.54 -15.63 3.09
C PRO A 34 7.48 -14.93 3.95
N ARG A 35 7.87 -14.37 5.10
CA ARG A 35 6.97 -13.62 5.99
C ARG A 35 6.46 -12.34 5.33
N ILE A 36 7.34 -11.57 4.69
CA ILE A 36 6.94 -10.35 3.96
C ILE A 36 6.03 -10.70 2.78
N ALA A 37 6.37 -11.75 2.02
CA ALA A 37 5.56 -12.20 0.90
C ALA A 37 4.16 -12.67 1.34
N ASP A 38 4.03 -13.37 2.47
CA ASP A 38 2.75 -13.76 3.05
C ASP A 38 1.90 -12.55 3.46
N LEU A 39 2.51 -11.56 4.13
CA LEU A 39 1.84 -10.31 4.49
C LEU A 39 1.30 -9.57 3.25
N ILE A 40 2.06 -9.57 2.13
CA ILE A 40 1.60 -9.00 0.87
C ILE A 40 0.41 -9.77 0.30
N LEU A 41 0.42 -11.10 0.31
CA LEU A 41 -0.69 -11.92 -0.19
C LEU A 41 -1.97 -11.73 0.63
N ARG A 42 -1.86 -11.69 1.96
CA ARG A 42 -2.97 -11.41 2.87
C ARG A 42 -3.52 -10.00 2.67
N SER A 43 -2.64 -9.01 2.53
CA SER A 43 -3.01 -7.62 2.23
C SER A 43 -3.71 -7.50 0.88
N GLY A 44 -3.20 -8.13 -0.17
CA GLY A 44 -3.84 -8.09 -1.49
C GLY A 44 -5.20 -8.76 -1.54
N SER A 45 -5.36 -9.86 -0.81
CA SER A 45 -6.66 -10.54 -0.69
C SER A 45 -7.67 -9.70 0.08
N LEU A 46 -7.23 -8.98 1.13
CA LEU A 46 -8.05 -8.01 1.85
C LEU A 46 -8.45 -6.83 0.95
N LEU A 47 -7.48 -6.24 0.24
CA LEU A 47 -7.70 -5.16 -0.72
C LEU A 47 -8.75 -5.54 -1.77
N GLU A 48 -8.58 -6.71 -2.39
CA GLU A 48 -9.52 -7.24 -3.37
C GLU A 48 -10.93 -7.39 -2.78
N SER A 49 -11.04 -7.93 -1.56
CA SER A 49 -12.32 -8.10 -0.88
C SER A 49 -13.01 -6.75 -0.62
N ILE A 50 -12.27 -5.74 -0.15
CA ILE A 50 -12.81 -4.41 0.12
C ILE A 50 -13.30 -3.74 -1.17
N ILE A 51 -12.53 -3.85 -2.26
CA ILE A 51 -12.93 -3.29 -3.55
C ILE A 51 -14.20 -3.97 -4.06
N LYS A 52 -14.30 -5.30 -3.95
CA LYS A 52 -15.52 -6.05 -4.32
C LYS A 52 -16.74 -5.59 -3.53
N GLU A 53 -16.61 -5.43 -2.21
CA GLU A 53 -17.71 -4.92 -1.36
C GLU A 53 -18.12 -3.50 -1.77
N LYS A 54 -17.16 -2.58 -1.99
CA LYS A 54 -17.45 -1.19 -2.38
C LYS A 54 -17.99 -1.06 -3.80
N TYR A 55 -17.53 -1.88 -4.73
CA TYR A 55 -17.91 -1.82 -6.15
C TYR A 55 -19.17 -2.64 -6.47
N GLY A 56 -19.49 -3.65 -5.67
CA GLY A 56 -20.65 -4.51 -5.86
C GLY A 56 -20.49 -5.57 -6.96
N LYS A 57 -19.25 -5.90 -7.36
CA LYS A 57 -18.97 -6.99 -8.31
C LYS A 57 -17.91 -7.95 -7.76
N THR A 58 -18.06 -9.22 -8.09
CA THR A 58 -17.20 -10.31 -7.61
C THR A 58 -16.05 -10.67 -8.55
N ASP A 59 -16.20 -10.42 -9.85
CA ASP A 59 -15.15 -10.59 -10.85
C ASP A 59 -14.60 -9.21 -11.24
N ILE A 60 -13.35 -8.96 -10.89
CA ILE A 60 -12.69 -7.66 -11.03
C ILE A 60 -11.37 -7.85 -11.76
N LYS A 61 -11.21 -7.10 -12.85
CA LYS A 61 -9.97 -6.92 -13.57
C LYS A 61 -9.53 -5.46 -13.45
N TYR A 62 -8.65 -5.18 -12.50
CA TYR A 62 -8.15 -3.82 -12.23
C TYR A 62 -7.55 -3.07 -13.43
N ASP A 63 -7.14 -3.80 -14.47
CA ASP A 63 -6.51 -3.25 -15.68
C ASP A 63 -7.52 -2.77 -16.71
N GLU A 64 -8.65 -3.46 -16.77
CA GLU A 64 -9.70 -3.35 -17.78
C GLU A 64 -10.91 -2.61 -17.22
N ASP A 65 -11.14 -2.71 -15.92
CA ASP A 65 -12.30 -2.13 -15.27
C ASP A 65 -12.08 -0.67 -14.90
N CYS A 66 -13.11 0.15 -15.18
CA CYS A 66 -13.22 1.54 -14.75
C CYS A 66 -13.40 1.74 -13.23
N ILE A 67 -13.07 0.73 -12.40
CA ILE A 67 -13.28 0.73 -10.95
C ILE A 67 -12.56 1.89 -10.28
N ILE A 68 -11.29 2.12 -10.67
CA ILE A 68 -10.47 3.16 -10.05
C ILE A 68 -11.10 4.55 -10.28
N ALA A 69 -11.61 4.81 -11.49
CA ALA A 69 -12.33 6.04 -11.79
C ALA A 69 -13.70 6.10 -11.07
N LYS A 70 -14.46 5.01 -11.06
CA LYS A 70 -15.79 4.96 -10.42
C LYS A 70 -15.76 5.13 -8.90
N LEU A 71 -14.68 4.68 -8.27
CA LEU A 71 -14.45 4.84 -6.83
C LEU A 71 -13.63 6.11 -6.49
N ASP A 72 -13.34 6.97 -7.48
CA ASP A 72 -12.55 8.20 -7.32
C ASP A 72 -11.18 7.96 -6.63
N LEU A 73 -10.43 6.94 -7.07
CA LEU A 73 -9.21 6.51 -6.38
C LEU A 73 -7.91 7.09 -6.97
N GLU A 74 -7.93 7.57 -8.22
CA GLU A 74 -6.74 7.95 -9.00
C GLU A 74 -5.88 9.04 -8.33
N ASN A 75 -6.54 9.96 -7.62
CA ASN A 75 -5.90 11.11 -7.00
C ASN A 75 -5.73 10.96 -5.48
N LYS A 76 -6.10 9.81 -4.90
CA LYS A 76 -5.97 9.60 -3.47
C LYS A 76 -4.51 9.43 -3.08
N VAL A 77 -4.13 10.11 -2.01
CA VAL A 77 -2.79 10.14 -1.46
C VAL A 77 -2.86 9.72 0.01
N VAL A 78 -1.91 8.89 0.42
CA VAL A 78 -1.67 8.59 1.83
C VAL A 78 -0.21 8.84 2.16
N ILE A 79 0.05 9.19 3.42
CA ILE A 79 1.39 9.45 3.93
C ILE A 79 1.67 8.47 5.06
N VAL A 80 2.83 7.83 5.03
CA VAL A 80 3.25 6.96 6.14
C VAL A 80 3.52 7.81 7.38
N THR A 81 2.85 7.48 8.48
CA THR A 81 3.02 8.12 9.78
C THR A 81 3.53 7.17 10.85
N PHE A 82 3.90 5.95 10.47
CA PHE A 82 4.60 5.00 11.32
C PHE A 82 5.99 5.54 11.69
N LEU A 83 6.33 5.53 12.97
CA LEU A 83 7.53 6.18 13.50
C LEU A 83 8.82 5.49 13.08
N ASP A 84 8.85 4.15 13.03
CA ASP A 84 10.06 3.41 12.66
C ASP A 84 10.28 3.35 11.13
N TYR A 85 9.38 3.96 10.35
CA TYR A 85 9.53 4.04 8.91
C TYR A 85 10.56 5.12 8.55
N GLU A 86 11.75 4.73 8.10
CA GLU A 86 12.84 5.63 7.72
C GLU A 86 13.16 5.56 6.21
N PHE A 87 12.30 4.98 5.38
CA PHE A 87 12.50 5.03 3.92
C PHE A 87 12.30 6.47 3.39
N PRO A 88 13.02 6.88 2.33
CA PRO A 88 12.90 8.22 1.76
C PRO A 88 11.50 8.54 1.22
N LYS A 89 10.81 7.54 0.66
CA LYS A 89 9.47 7.72 0.09
C LYS A 89 8.40 7.68 1.20
N LYS A 90 7.86 8.83 1.60
CA LYS A 90 6.75 8.89 2.59
C LYS A 90 5.37 9.00 1.97
N ILE A 91 5.29 9.51 0.74
CA ILE A 91 4.02 9.79 0.04
C ILE A 91 3.70 8.66 -0.93
N PHE A 92 2.48 8.14 -0.86
CA PHE A 92 2.00 7.05 -1.69
C PHE A 92 0.77 7.46 -2.51
N THR A 93 0.80 7.09 -3.81
CA THR A 93 -0.30 7.22 -4.76
C THR A 93 -0.65 5.84 -5.31
N PRO A 94 -1.26 4.97 -4.50
CA PRO A 94 -1.37 3.53 -4.79
C PRO A 94 -2.14 3.20 -6.08
N PHE A 95 -3.07 4.07 -6.48
CA PHE A 95 -3.91 3.87 -7.64
C PHE A 95 -3.44 4.65 -8.88
N LYS A 96 -2.15 5.03 -8.94
CA LYS A 96 -1.50 5.51 -10.16
C LYS A 96 -0.70 4.40 -10.81
N LYS A 97 -0.91 4.16 -12.11
CA LYS A 97 -0.12 3.20 -12.90
C LYS A 97 1.26 3.79 -13.17
N ASN A 98 2.22 3.49 -12.30
CA ASN A 98 3.57 4.07 -12.34
C ASN A 98 4.69 3.02 -12.45
N GLN A 99 4.37 1.72 -12.40
CA GLN A 99 5.35 0.66 -12.55
C GLN A 99 5.15 -0.06 -13.89
N GLU A 100 6.25 -0.42 -14.57
CA GLU A 100 6.15 -1.29 -15.74
C GLU A 100 5.59 -2.67 -15.35
N ARG A 101 4.69 -3.19 -16.17
CA ARG A 101 4.06 -4.50 -15.97
C ARG A 101 5.09 -5.60 -16.16
N LEU A 102 5.14 -6.56 -15.26
CA LEU A 102 5.98 -7.73 -15.46
C LEU A 102 5.37 -8.66 -16.53
N ASN A 103 6.17 -9.10 -17.51
CA ASN A 103 5.77 -10.15 -18.43
C ASN A 103 5.79 -11.51 -17.70
N LYS A 104 4.61 -12.01 -17.37
CA LYS A 104 4.43 -13.30 -16.67
C LYS A 104 4.83 -14.52 -17.51
N THR A 105 4.89 -14.38 -18.83
CA THR A 105 4.83 -15.55 -19.71
C THR A 105 6.18 -16.18 -20.02
N PHE A 106 7.31 -15.44 -20.06
CA PHE A 106 8.57 -16.05 -20.54
C PHE A 106 9.90 -15.51 -19.98
N THR A 107 9.97 -14.40 -19.25
CA THR A 107 11.29 -13.79 -18.96
C THR A 107 11.47 -13.09 -17.61
N ASN A 108 10.43 -12.90 -16.79
CA ASN A 108 10.48 -11.98 -15.64
C ASN A 108 11.04 -10.59 -15.99
N LYS A 109 10.80 -10.13 -17.23
CA LYS A 109 11.20 -8.79 -17.67
C LYS A 109 9.99 -7.88 -17.72
N HIS A 110 10.20 -6.63 -17.33
CA HIS A 110 9.19 -5.60 -17.48
C HIS A 110 8.89 -5.34 -18.96
N VAL A 111 7.59 -5.27 -19.30
CA VAL A 111 7.13 -4.88 -20.63
C VAL A 111 7.17 -3.36 -20.71
N LYS A 112 8.21 -2.84 -21.36
CA LYS A 112 8.39 -1.40 -21.56
C LYS A 112 7.14 -0.77 -22.18
N GLY A 113 6.65 0.31 -21.56
CA GLY A 113 5.48 1.06 -22.03
C GLY A 113 4.11 0.55 -21.56
N ASN A 114 4.03 -0.63 -20.92
CA ASN A 114 2.79 -1.12 -20.32
C ASN A 114 2.84 -0.90 -18.80
N ARG A 115 2.14 0.11 -18.28
CA ARG A 115 2.18 0.45 -16.84
C ARG A 115 1.05 -0.21 -16.05
N GLN A 116 1.34 -0.49 -14.79
CA GLN A 116 0.48 -1.18 -13.82
C GLN A 116 0.58 -0.52 -12.44
N TYR A 117 -0.40 -0.77 -11.56
CA TYR A 117 -0.30 -0.44 -10.14
C TYR A 117 0.75 -1.32 -9.45
N SER A 118 1.64 -0.69 -8.67
CA SER A 118 2.77 -1.40 -8.03
C SER A 118 2.32 -2.56 -7.12
N TRP A 119 1.28 -2.33 -6.31
CA TRP A 119 0.70 -3.37 -5.46
C TRP A 119 0.07 -4.52 -6.26
N ASN A 120 -0.52 -4.24 -7.43
CA ASN A 120 -1.19 -5.25 -8.24
C ASN A 120 -0.15 -6.16 -8.92
N ASN A 121 0.97 -5.59 -9.37
CA ASN A 121 2.11 -6.36 -9.84
C ASN A 121 2.59 -7.34 -8.74
N ALA A 122 2.87 -6.83 -7.54
CA ALA A 122 3.37 -7.65 -6.44
C ALA A 122 2.39 -8.75 -6.04
N TYR A 123 1.13 -8.40 -5.77
CA TYR A 123 0.10 -9.36 -5.38
C TYR A 123 -0.08 -10.46 -6.42
N GLN A 124 -0.24 -10.09 -7.69
CA GLN A 124 -0.47 -11.08 -8.74
C GLN A 124 0.77 -11.94 -9.00
N SER A 125 1.97 -11.37 -8.99
CA SER A 125 3.20 -12.14 -9.19
C SER A 125 3.44 -13.15 -8.07
N LEU A 126 3.29 -12.74 -6.81
CA LEU A 126 3.43 -13.66 -5.67
C LEU A 126 2.33 -14.72 -5.64
N ARG A 127 1.10 -14.38 -6.02
CA ARG A 127 -0.04 -15.33 -6.04
C ARG A 127 0.16 -16.47 -7.04
N HIS A 128 0.75 -16.17 -8.20
CA HIS A 128 0.91 -17.15 -9.28
C HIS A 128 2.29 -17.83 -9.29
N GLN A 129 3.33 -17.17 -8.81
CA GLN A 129 4.73 -17.62 -8.92
C GLN A 129 5.52 -17.32 -7.63
N PHE A 130 4.99 -17.73 -6.47
CA PHE A 130 5.49 -17.35 -5.15
C PHE A 130 7.02 -17.45 -4.99
N LEU A 131 7.60 -18.65 -5.15
CA LEU A 131 9.03 -18.88 -4.93
C LEU A 131 9.91 -18.09 -5.90
N GLN A 132 9.50 -18.01 -7.17
CA GLN A 132 10.24 -17.33 -8.22
C GLN A 132 10.22 -15.81 -8.06
N MET A 133 9.13 -15.26 -7.52
CA MET A 133 8.88 -13.82 -7.46
C MET A 133 9.18 -13.21 -6.08
N MET A 134 9.55 -14.02 -5.10
CA MET A 134 9.76 -13.59 -3.72
C MET A 134 10.88 -12.55 -3.59
N SER A 135 12.03 -12.71 -4.26
CA SER A 135 13.12 -11.73 -4.18
C SER A 135 12.76 -10.39 -4.83
N GLU A 136 11.93 -10.42 -5.87
CA GLU A 136 11.51 -9.25 -6.62
C GLU A 136 10.37 -8.49 -5.92
N TYR A 137 9.35 -9.20 -5.45
CA TYR A 137 8.10 -8.61 -4.93
C TYR A 137 7.81 -8.88 -3.47
N GLY A 138 8.46 -9.88 -2.85
CA GLY A 138 8.26 -10.26 -1.46
C GLY A 138 9.04 -9.40 -0.46
N ASN A 139 9.17 -8.09 -0.72
CA ASN A 139 10.01 -7.16 0.04
C ASN A 139 9.23 -5.98 0.65
N LEU A 140 9.89 -5.24 1.55
CA LEU A 140 9.28 -4.17 2.33
C LEU A 140 8.67 -3.07 1.45
N LYS A 141 9.31 -2.72 0.33
CA LYS A 141 8.75 -1.76 -0.63
C LYS A 141 7.32 -2.10 -1.03
N TYR A 142 7.09 -3.31 -1.56
CA TYR A 142 5.76 -3.70 -2.04
C TYR A 142 4.77 -3.99 -0.93
N LEU A 143 5.24 -4.36 0.26
CA LEU A 143 4.42 -4.42 1.46
C LEU A 143 3.80 -3.05 1.79
N PHE A 144 4.60 -1.98 1.78
CA PHE A 144 4.05 -0.63 1.98
C PHE A 144 3.22 -0.13 0.80
N GLU A 145 3.56 -0.47 -0.45
CA GLU A 145 2.69 -0.16 -1.61
C GLU A 145 1.28 -0.74 -1.45
N ILE A 146 1.15 -2.01 -1.04
CA ILE A 146 -0.17 -2.65 -0.92
C ILE A 146 -0.95 -2.17 0.32
N LEU A 147 -0.27 -1.95 1.44
CA LEU A 147 -0.91 -1.38 2.64
C LEU A 147 -1.41 0.04 2.37
N SER A 148 -0.66 0.84 1.62
CA SER A 148 -1.08 2.18 1.23
C SER A 148 -2.39 2.18 0.41
N ALA A 149 -2.58 1.18 -0.45
CA ALA A 149 -3.82 0.99 -1.22
C ALA A 149 -5.02 0.66 -0.31
N ILE A 150 -4.81 -0.15 0.73
CA ILE A 150 -5.84 -0.47 1.70
C ILE A 150 -6.18 0.77 2.55
N ALA A 151 -5.17 1.53 2.97
CA ALA A 151 -5.35 2.74 3.77
C ALA A 151 -6.21 3.81 3.07
N VAL A 152 -6.11 3.92 1.73
CA VAL A 152 -7.01 4.77 0.94
C VAL A 152 -8.48 4.33 1.04
N LEU A 153 -8.73 3.01 1.06
CA LEU A 153 -10.09 2.47 1.09
C LEU A 153 -10.70 2.38 2.49
N LEU A 154 -9.84 2.30 3.52
CA LEU A 154 -10.19 2.23 4.94
C LEU A 154 -9.51 3.37 5.73
N PRO A 155 -9.94 4.63 5.53
CA PRO A 155 -9.17 5.78 5.99
C PRO A 155 -8.99 5.89 7.51
N GLU A 156 -9.97 5.41 8.28
CA GLU A 156 -9.93 5.36 9.75
C GLU A 156 -9.40 4.02 10.30
N GLY A 157 -9.00 3.10 9.41
CA GLY A 157 -8.62 1.75 9.79
C GLY A 157 -7.12 1.53 9.93
N SER A 158 -6.30 2.40 9.32
CA SER A 158 -4.84 2.25 9.29
C SER A 158 -4.18 2.98 10.45
N ILE A 159 -3.26 2.30 11.13
CA ILE A 159 -2.37 2.87 12.14
C ILE A 159 -1.00 3.25 11.57
N LEU A 160 -0.66 2.77 10.36
CA LEU A 160 0.61 3.07 9.70
C LEU A 160 0.54 4.30 8.78
N PHE A 161 -0.65 4.60 8.23
CA PHE A 161 -0.83 5.65 7.23
C PHE A 161 -1.84 6.70 7.69
N SER A 162 -1.64 7.93 7.24
CA SER A 162 -2.61 9.02 7.31
C SER A 162 -3.18 9.31 5.93
N ASN A 163 -4.50 9.45 5.86
CA ASN A 163 -5.18 9.92 4.67
C ASN A 163 -5.08 11.44 4.59
N VAL A 164 -4.70 11.96 3.43
CA VAL A 164 -4.40 13.38 3.27
C VAL A 164 -5.05 13.97 2.03
N GLU A 165 -5.29 15.27 2.10
CA GLU A 165 -5.67 16.13 0.98
C GLU A 165 -4.49 17.03 0.63
N GLN A 166 -4.26 17.21 -0.67
CA GLN A 166 -3.22 18.10 -1.16
C GLN A 166 -3.75 19.53 -1.24
N ASN A 167 -3.01 20.46 -0.65
CA ASN A 167 -3.28 21.89 -0.70
C ASN A 167 -2.75 22.50 -2.01
N LYS A 168 -3.20 23.72 -2.33
CA LYS A 168 -2.78 24.46 -3.55
C LYS A 168 -1.28 24.73 -3.61
N ASP A 169 -0.61 24.82 -2.46
CA ASP A 169 0.83 25.04 -2.35
C ASP A 169 1.66 23.74 -2.43
N GLY A 170 1.01 22.60 -2.68
CA GLY A 170 1.63 21.28 -2.76
C GLY A 170 1.84 20.59 -1.42
N THR A 171 1.56 21.26 -0.29
CA THR A 171 1.58 20.63 1.05
C THR A 171 0.37 19.72 1.25
N TYR A 172 0.35 18.95 2.33
CA TYR A 172 -0.75 18.06 2.63
C TYR A 172 -1.37 18.37 3.99
N THR A 173 -2.68 18.19 4.13
CA THR A 173 -3.32 18.11 5.46
C THR A 173 -4.08 16.81 5.60
N GLY A 174 -4.05 16.21 6.77
CA GLY A 174 -4.78 14.97 7.01
C GLY A 174 -4.90 14.61 8.47
N TRP A 175 -5.59 13.52 8.73
CA TRP A 175 -5.82 13.00 10.07
C TRP A 175 -4.78 11.92 10.37
N ASN A 176 -4.07 12.12 11.48
CA ASN A 176 -3.20 11.10 12.04
C ASN A 176 -3.93 10.43 13.20
N HIS A 177 -4.18 9.13 13.05
CA HIS A 177 -4.91 8.30 14.02
C HIS A 177 -3.98 7.56 14.99
N ASN A 178 -2.67 7.71 14.86
CA ASN A 178 -1.67 7.09 15.73
C ASN A 178 -1.40 7.97 16.96
N THR A 179 -2.43 8.16 17.80
CA THR A 179 -2.22 8.74 19.14
C THR A 179 -2.59 7.72 20.20
N SER A 180 -1.73 7.60 21.20
CA SER A 180 -1.88 6.73 22.37
C SER A 180 -3.18 6.96 23.17
N ASN A 181 -3.89 8.05 22.90
CA ASN A 181 -5.11 8.45 23.59
C ASN A 181 -6.38 8.28 22.73
N GLY A 182 -6.28 7.69 21.52
CA GLY A 182 -7.44 7.44 20.65
C GLY A 182 -8.02 8.67 19.96
N PHE A 183 -7.36 9.83 20.05
CA PHE A 183 -7.80 11.06 19.38
C PHE A 183 -7.11 11.21 18.02
N ALA A 184 -7.89 11.42 16.96
CA ALA A 184 -7.33 11.82 15.67
C ALA A 184 -6.84 13.27 15.75
N ILE A 185 -5.60 13.54 15.37
CA ILE A 185 -5.06 14.90 15.32
C ILE A 185 -4.88 15.29 13.85
N ARG A 186 -5.39 16.46 13.48
CA ARG A 186 -5.15 17.04 12.16
C ARG A 186 -3.70 17.52 12.09
N LYS A 187 -2.95 17.04 11.11
CA LYS A 187 -1.54 17.41 10.88
C LYS A 187 -1.37 18.03 9.49
N SER A 188 -0.39 18.91 9.38
CA SER A 188 0.11 19.43 8.12
C SER A 188 1.43 18.75 7.78
N PHE A 189 1.61 18.39 6.52
CA PHE A 189 2.82 17.75 6.01
C PHE A 189 3.40 18.59 4.88
N ASN A 190 4.73 18.65 4.79
CA ASN A 190 5.42 19.30 3.68
C ASN A 190 5.32 18.48 2.38
N THR A 191 5.95 18.96 1.30
CA THR A 191 5.93 18.29 0.00
C THR A 191 6.66 16.95 -0.02
N ASN A 192 7.46 16.64 1.00
CA ASN A 192 8.16 15.36 1.19
C ASN A 192 7.37 14.40 2.09
N GLY A 193 6.24 14.84 2.66
CA GLY A 193 5.41 14.07 3.57
C GLY A 193 5.88 14.07 5.02
N GLU A 194 6.76 14.99 5.40
CA GLU A 194 7.20 15.17 6.77
C GLU A 194 6.25 16.13 7.51
N ILE A 195 6.03 15.88 8.79
CA ILE A 195 5.17 16.73 9.63
C ILE A 195 5.83 18.11 9.76
N LYS A 196 5.05 19.17 9.53
CA LYS A 196 5.43 20.57 9.78
C LYS A 196 5.19 20.98 11.22
#